data_AF-A0A956F342-F1
#
_entry.id   AF-A0A956F342-F1
#
_cell.length_a   1.000
_cell.length_b   1.000
_cell.length_c   1.000
_cell.angle_alpha   90.00
_cell.angle_beta   90.00
_cell.angle_gamma   90.00
#
_symmetry.space_group_name_H-M   'P 1'
#
loop_
_entity.id
_entity.type
_entity.pdbx_description
1 polymer ?
#
loop_
_entity_poly.entity_id
_entity_poly.type
_entity_poly.pdbx_seq_one_letter_code
_entity_poly.pdbx_strand_id
1 'polypeptide(L)'
;MRRVIAGLMVVLPLATGVACSGAAPEPVTPPTTSSAAPTDTAPAEGDAGAETDNGAFDASTLHPVEDAGSDASAAQGPSACADGMVLVEGDYCTDVEQKCLKSWFDKSNKKKVCEEFEPKSTCVGSKIKKRFCIDMYSWPNVKGERPEVMNNFYQAQVKCAAMGKRMCTESEWTMACEGPEMKPFPYGYKRDATKCNGDHKWDGPDMSKVARRDPKELARLWKGVPSGS
;
A
#
# COMPACT_ATOMS: atom_id res chain seq x y z
N MET A 1 23.13 72.41 -41.28
CA MET A 1 23.20 71.45 -40.17
C MET A 1 22.93 70.05 -40.72
N ARG A 2 23.97 69.19 -40.71
CA ARG A 2 23.90 67.77 -41.12
C ARG A 2 23.17 66.97 -40.05
N ARG A 3 22.22 66.12 -40.42
CA ARG A 3 21.93 64.88 -39.69
C ARG A 3 21.60 63.76 -40.68
N VAL A 4 22.61 62.92 -40.90
CA VAL A 4 22.52 61.57 -41.44
C VAL A 4 21.98 60.69 -40.32
N ILE A 5 20.94 59.89 -40.57
CA ILE A 5 20.51 58.83 -39.66
C ILE A 5 20.81 57.50 -40.36
N ALA A 6 21.85 56.84 -39.84
CA ALA A 6 22.19 55.45 -40.13
C ALA A 6 21.16 54.51 -39.49
N GLY A 7 20.85 53.43 -40.18
CA GLY A 7 19.84 52.47 -39.78
C GLY A 7 20.31 51.43 -38.77
N LEU A 8 19.42 50.47 -38.50
CA LEU A 8 19.79 49.13 -38.04
C LEU A 8 18.57 48.21 -38.24
N MET A 9 18.68 47.26 -39.16
CA MET A 9 17.83 46.07 -39.17
C MET A 9 18.39 45.10 -38.13
N VAL A 10 17.55 44.68 -37.18
CA VAL A 10 17.85 43.54 -36.29
C VAL A 10 16.66 42.59 -36.33
N VAL A 11 17.00 41.34 -36.64
CA VAL A 11 16.12 40.18 -36.83
C VAL A 11 15.79 39.56 -35.46
N LEU A 12 14.53 39.10 -35.34
CA LEU A 12 13.93 38.38 -34.22
C LEU A 12 14.69 37.11 -33.80
N PRO A 13 14.47 36.66 -32.55
CA PRO A 13 14.10 35.27 -32.33
C PRO A 13 12.75 35.14 -31.60
N LEU A 14 11.92 34.28 -32.17
CA LEU A 14 10.61 33.83 -31.68
C LEU A 14 10.82 32.93 -30.44
N ALA A 15 10.39 33.38 -29.26
CA ALA A 15 10.31 32.53 -28.07
C ALA A 15 8.89 31.97 -27.96
N THR A 16 8.73 30.69 -28.30
CA THR A 16 7.49 29.92 -28.10
C THR A 16 7.37 29.51 -26.64
N GLY A 17 6.56 30.23 -25.86
CA GLY A 17 6.11 29.81 -24.54
C GLY A 17 5.01 28.77 -24.67
N VAL A 18 5.26 27.57 -24.15
CA VAL A 18 4.26 26.50 -23.96
C VAL A 18 3.30 26.95 -22.86
N ALA A 19 2.07 27.33 -23.26
CA ALA A 19 0.98 27.56 -22.34
C ALA A 19 0.31 26.21 -22.01
N CYS A 20 0.42 25.76 -20.75
CA CYS A 20 -0.42 24.69 -20.22
C CYS A 20 -1.86 25.19 -20.15
N SER A 21 -2.71 24.78 -21.08
CA SER A 21 -4.15 25.06 -21.02
C SER A 21 -4.80 24.07 -20.04
N GLY A 22 -5.21 24.56 -18.88
CA GLY A 22 -6.09 23.83 -17.97
C GLY A 22 -7.48 23.72 -18.60
N ALA A 23 -7.98 22.51 -18.80
CA ALA A 23 -9.37 22.28 -19.16
C ALA A 23 -10.27 22.63 -17.96
N ALA A 24 -11.33 23.41 -18.19
CA ALA A 24 -12.39 23.62 -17.20
C ALA A 24 -13.15 22.29 -16.97
N PRO A 25 -13.61 21.99 -15.75
CA PRO A 25 -14.40 20.79 -15.50
C PRO A 25 -15.77 20.88 -16.20
N GLU A 26 -16.16 19.79 -16.87
CA GLU A 26 -17.45 19.66 -17.54
C GLU A 26 -18.63 19.66 -16.54
N PRO A 27 -19.80 20.20 -16.92
CA PRO A 27 -20.99 20.20 -16.07
C PRO A 27 -21.58 18.79 -15.92
N VAL A 28 -21.71 18.33 -14.68
CA VAL A 28 -22.34 17.05 -14.32
C VAL A 28 -23.85 17.14 -14.56
N THR A 29 -24.37 16.35 -15.51
CA THR A 29 -25.82 16.12 -15.69
C THR A 29 -26.24 14.90 -14.87
N PRO A 30 -27.35 14.93 -14.10
CA PRO A 30 -27.81 13.78 -13.34
C PRO A 30 -28.36 12.66 -14.25
N PRO A 31 -28.28 11.39 -13.83
CA PRO A 31 -28.59 10.25 -14.70
C PRO A 31 -30.10 10.11 -14.93
N THR A 32 -30.47 9.97 -16.20
CA THR A 32 -31.80 9.52 -16.62
C THR A 32 -31.76 7.99 -16.77
N THR A 33 -32.64 7.29 -16.07
CA THR A 33 -32.86 5.85 -16.21
C THR A 33 -33.56 5.53 -17.53
N SER A 34 -33.08 4.53 -18.27
CA SER A 34 -33.88 3.41 -18.83
C SER A 34 -33.14 2.63 -19.93
N SER A 35 -32.94 1.34 -19.66
CA SER A 35 -33.16 0.14 -20.51
C SER A 35 -32.58 -0.01 -21.94
N ALA A 36 -32.01 -1.21 -22.13
CA ALA A 36 -31.86 -2.03 -23.35
C ALA A 36 -30.52 -1.99 -24.13
N ALA A 37 -29.91 -3.18 -24.27
CA ALA A 37 -28.97 -3.59 -25.32
C ALA A 37 -29.77 -4.31 -26.46
N PRO A 38 -29.24 -4.73 -27.63
CA PRO A 38 -27.82 -4.84 -28.07
C PRO A 38 -27.51 -4.44 -29.55
N THR A 39 -26.32 -4.86 -30.04
CA THR A 39 -25.78 -4.97 -31.43
C THR A 39 -25.24 -3.67 -32.07
N ASP A 40 -24.15 -3.62 -32.85
CA ASP A 40 -23.29 -4.63 -33.48
C ASP A 40 -21.99 -3.93 -34.01
N THR A 41 -20.99 -4.72 -34.39
CA THR A 41 -19.92 -4.41 -35.38
C THR A 41 -18.65 -3.63 -34.96
N ALA A 42 -17.53 -4.37 -34.95
CA ALA A 42 -16.15 -3.89 -35.13
C ALA A 42 -15.86 -3.62 -36.63
N PRO A 43 -14.80 -2.91 -37.07
CA PRO A 43 -13.44 -3.46 -36.98
C PRO A 43 -12.29 -2.44 -36.79
N ALA A 44 -11.10 -3.03 -36.63
CA ALA A 44 -9.78 -2.44 -36.49
C ALA A 44 -9.15 -1.94 -37.80
N GLU A 45 -8.23 -0.98 -37.67
CA GLU A 45 -7.04 -0.71 -38.50
C GLU A 45 -6.01 -0.07 -37.53
N GLY A 46 -4.71 -0.39 -37.44
CA GLY A 46 -3.78 -1.07 -38.33
C GLY A 46 -2.78 -0.08 -38.92
N ASP A 47 -1.58 0.06 -38.32
CA ASP A 47 -0.27 0.45 -38.93
C ASP A 47 0.79 0.52 -37.79
N ALA A 48 1.89 -0.24 -37.67
CA ALA A 48 2.98 -0.69 -38.55
C ALA A 48 4.11 0.33 -38.78
N GLY A 49 5.37 -0.10 -38.54
CA GLY A 49 6.64 0.60 -38.83
C GLY A 49 7.35 1.14 -37.59
N ALA A 50 8.35 0.53 -36.94
CA ALA A 50 9.59 -0.14 -37.34
C ALA A 50 10.70 0.80 -37.85
N GLU A 51 11.77 0.96 -37.06
CA GLU A 51 13.20 1.13 -37.43
C GLU A 51 14.00 1.22 -36.10
N THR A 52 14.61 0.12 -35.62
CA THR A 52 16.03 -0.29 -35.77
C THR A 52 17.08 0.74 -35.35
N ASP A 53 17.81 0.44 -34.26
CA ASP A 53 19.28 0.56 -34.28
C ASP A 53 19.93 -0.48 -33.33
N ASN A 54 20.87 -1.22 -33.89
CA ASN A 54 21.64 -2.27 -33.23
C ASN A 54 23.02 -1.71 -32.88
N GLY A 55 23.21 -1.33 -31.61
CA GLY A 55 24.52 -0.99 -31.06
C GLY A 55 25.10 -2.14 -30.25
N ALA A 56 25.93 -2.96 -30.88
CA ALA A 56 26.73 -3.99 -30.23
C ALA A 56 27.71 -3.37 -29.22
N PHE A 57 27.68 -3.83 -27.96
CA PHE A 57 28.77 -3.63 -27.02
C PHE A 57 29.43 -4.96 -26.69
N ASP A 58 30.70 -5.00 -27.05
CA ASP A 58 31.66 -6.09 -26.95
C ASP A 58 31.90 -6.52 -25.49
N ALA A 59 31.92 -7.83 -25.30
CA ALA A 59 32.18 -8.50 -24.04
C ALA A 59 33.67 -8.83 -23.93
N SER A 60 34.41 -8.05 -23.15
CA SER A 60 35.71 -8.50 -22.66
C SER A 60 36.19 -7.70 -21.45
N THR A 61 35.86 -8.18 -20.25
CA THR A 61 36.77 -8.25 -19.09
C THR A 61 36.09 -9.06 -17.98
N LEU A 62 36.31 -10.37 -18.00
CA LEU A 62 36.01 -11.27 -16.90
C LEU A 62 37.21 -11.27 -15.94
N HIS A 63 36.97 -10.95 -14.66
CA HIS A 63 37.84 -11.37 -13.57
C HIS A 63 37.15 -12.51 -12.81
N PRO A 64 37.86 -13.61 -12.47
CA PRO A 64 37.27 -14.70 -11.70
C PRO A 64 37.18 -14.30 -10.22
N VAL A 65 35.99 -14.40 -9.65
CA VAL A 65 35.84 -14.55 -8.20
C VAL A 65 35.45 -15.99 -7.94
N GLU A 66 36.37 -16.68 -7.28
CA GLU A 66 36.20 -18.06 -6.85
C GLU A 66 35.19 -18.18 -5.71
N ASP A 67 34.63 -19.38 -5.69
CA ASP A 67 33.55 -19.96 -4.90
C ASP A 67 33.68 -19.77 -3.39
N ALA A 68 32.59 -19.31 -2.76
CA ALA A 68 32.34 -19.54 -1.34
C ALA A 68 30.84 -19.65 -1.07
N GLY A 69 30.37 -20.88 -0.91
CA GLY A 69 29.32 -21.19 0.06
C GLY A 69 27.91 -21.19 -0.47
N SER A 70 27.52 -22.33 -1.05
CA SER A 70 26.14 -22.75 -1.25
C SER A 70 25.35 -22.74 0.07
N ASP A 71 24.55 -21.70 0.30
CA ASP A 71 23.27 -21.84 0.99
C ASP A 71 22.16 -21.72 -0.05
N ALA A 72 21.40 -22.80 -0.22
CA ALA A 72 20.33 -22.93 -1.19
C ALA A 72 19.16 -22.00 -0.85
N SER A 73 19.29 -20.72 -1.17
CA SER A 73 18.13 -19.86 -1.44
C SER A 73 17.65 -20.22 -2.84
N ALA A 74 16.61 -21.05 -2.92
CA ALA A 74 15.93 -21.31 -4.18
C ALA A 74 15.58 -19.96 -4.82
N ALA A 75 16.17 -19.69 -5.99
CA ALA A 75 15.84 -18.55 -6.83
C ALA A 75 14.32 -18.58 -7.06
N GLN A 76 13.61 -17.71 -6.34
CA GLN A 76 12.19 -17.53 -6.56
C GLN A 76 12.06 -16.89 -7.95
N GLY A 77 11.31 -17.54 -8.85
CA GLY A 77 10.82 -16.88 -10.05
C GLY A 77 10.10 -15.57 -9.68
N PRO A 78 9.77 -14.71 -10.66
CA PRO A 78 9.16 -13.41 -10.37
C PRO A 78 8.01 -13.58 -9.38
N SER A 79 8.10 -12.90 -8.24
CA SER A 79 7.10 -13.02 -7.20
C SER A 79 5.74 -12.66 -7.80
N ALA A 80 4.69 -13.42 -7.44
CA ALA A 80 3.32 -13.14 -7.89
C ALA A 80 2.80 -11.76 -7.43
N CYS A 81 3.57 -11.06 -6.60
CA CYS A 81 3.30 -9.76 -6.02
C CYS A 81 4.46 -8.80 -6.28
N ALA A 82 4.16 -7.51 -6.30
CA ALA A 82 5.17 -6.45 -6.38
C ALA A 82 6.13 -6.48 -5.18
N ASP A 83 7.29 -5.84 -5.34
CA ASP A 83 8.33 -5.80 -4.30
C ASP A 83 7.78 -5.36 -2.94
N GLY A 84 8.21 -6.07 -1.90
CA GLY A 84 7.79 -5.85 -0.52
C GLY A 84 6.34 -6.26 -0.21
N MET A 85 5.62 -6.90 -1.14
CA MET A 85 4.29 -7.45 -0.89
C MET A 85 4.34 -8.98 -0.80
N VAL A 86 3.38 -9.54 -0.05
CA VAL A 86 3.23 -10.97 0.18
C VAL A 86 1.96 -11.46 -0.49
N LEU A 87 2.05 -12.59 -1.19
CA LEU A 87 0.89 -13.29 -1.71
C LEU A 87 0.13 -13.97 -0.57
N VAL A 88 -1.14 -13.65 -0.42
CA VAL A 88 -2.09 -14.35 0.44
C VAL A 88 -3.09 -15.07 -0.44
N GLU A 89 -3.21 -16.38 -0.25
CA GLU A 89 -4.11 -17.25 -1.02
C GLU A 89 -4.73 -18.32 -0.10
N GLY A 90 -6.03 -18.58 -0.26
CA GLY A 90 -6.75 -19.57 0.53
C GLY A 90 -8.22 -19.25 0.71
N ASP A 91 -8.83 -19.85 1.73
CA ASP A 91 -10.24 -19.66 2.07
C ASP A 91 -10.37 -18.70 3.27
N TYR A 92 -11.07 -17.59 3.08
CA TYR A 92 -11.52 -16.71 4.17
C TYR A 92 -12.86 -17.22 4.73
N CYS A 93 -12.98 -17.32 6.05
CA CYS A 93 -14.22 -17.66 6.71
C CYS A 93 -14.98 -16.40 7.14
N THR A 94 -16.27 -16.29 6.79
CA THR A 94 -17.08 -15.13 7.15
C THR A 94 -17.51 -15.09 8.62
N ASP A 95 -17.44 -16.23 9.31
CA ASP A 95 -17.82 -16.34 10.72
C ASP A 95 -17.04 -17.49 11.39
N VAL A 96 -16.16 -17.13 12.33
CA VAL A 96 -15.24 -18.05 13.00
C VAL A 96 -15.67 -18.20 14.46
N GLU A 97 -15.94 -19.44 14.87
CA GLU A 97 -16.17 -19.79 16.26
C GLU A 97 -14.86 -20.19 16.93
N GLN A 98 -14.60 -19.56 18.08
CA GLN A 98 -13.44 -19.84 18.93
C GLN A 98 -13.89 -19.91 20.39
N LYS A 99 -13.45 -20.94 21.10
CA LYS A 99 -13.80 -21.13 22.51
C LYS A 99 -12.77 -20.43 23.39
N CYS A 100 -13.22 -19.50 24.23
CA CYS A 100 -12.38 -18.89 25.24
C CYS A 100 -12.16 -19.82 26.44
N LEU A 101 -10.89 -20.02 26.85
CA LEU A 101 -10.50 -20.80 28.02
C LEU A 101 -10.19 -19.91 29.22
N LYS A 102 -9.50 -18.79 28.99
CA LYS A 102 -9.13 -17.83 30.04
C LYS A 102 -9.53 -16.43 29.62
N SER A 103 -10.23 -15.72 30.48
CA SER A 103 -10.65 -14.35 30.24
C SER A 103 -10.46 -13.47 31.47
N TRP A 104 -10.40 -12.17 31.24
CA TRP A 104 -10.38 -11.15 32.27
C TRP A 104 -11.33 -10.01 31.91
N PHE A 105 -11.73 -9.21 32.90
CA PHE A 105 -12.61 -8.07 32.70
C PHE A 105 -11.80 -6.78 32.70
N ASP A 106 -11.80 -6.08 31.57
CA ASP A 106 -11.23 -4.76 31.43
C ASP A 106 -12.20 -3.72 31.97
N LYS A 107 -11.83 -3.12 33.10
CA LYS A 107 -12.64 -2.07 33.74
C LYS A 107 -12.69 -0.77 32.92
N SER A 108 -11.67 -0.50 32.10
CA SER A 108 -11.54 0.75 31.34
C SER A 108 -12.61 0.85 30.26
N ASN A 109 -12.80 -0.22 29.48
CA ASN A 109 -13.77 -0.27 28.38
C ASN A 109 -15.01 -1.14 28.69
N LYS A 110 -15.11 -1.71 29.91
CA LYS A 110 -16.19 -2.58 30.38
C LYS A 110 -16.37 -3.84 29.52
N LYS A 111 -15.28 -4.40 28.98
CA LYS A 111 -15.30 -5.60 28.13
C LYS A 111 -14.66 -6.78 28.83
N LYS A 112 -15.16 -7.98 28.54
CA LYS A 112 -14.48 -9.23 28.85
C LYS A 112 -13.52 -9.55 27.70
N VAL A 113 -12.23 -9.60 27.99
CA VAL A 113 -11.18 -9.92 27.03
C VAL A 113 -10.79 -11.38 27.21
N CYS A 114 -10.78 -12.14 26.11
CA CYS A 114 -10.21 -13.48 26.12
C CYS A 114 -8.68 -13.40 25.98
N GLU A 115 -7.98 -14.09 26.86
CA GLU A 115 -6.52 -14.14 26.90
C GLU A 115 -5.99 -15.44 26.29
N GLU A 116 -6.75 -16.52 26.39
CA GLU A 116 -6.37 -17.84 25.89
C GLU A 116 -7.59 -18.55 25.32
N PHE A 117 -7.46 -19.02 24.09
CA PHE A 117 -8.47 -19.78 23.36
C PHE A 117 -8.07 -21.26 23.28
N GLU A 118 -9.07 -22.12 23.12
CA GLU A 118 -8.82 -23.50 22.70
C GLU A 118 -8.06 -23.47 21.37
N PRO A 119 -7.01 -24.31 21.17
CA PRO A 119 -6.18 -24.31 19.96
C PRO A 119 -6.90 -24.94 18.76
N LYS A 120 -8.12 -24.50 18.53
CA LYS A 120 -9.05 -24.98 17.52
C LYS A 120 -10.05 -23.88 17.18
N SER A 121 -9.93 -23.31 15.99
CA SER A 121 -10.93 -22.45 15.38
C SER A 121 -11.84 -23.28 14.46
N THR A 122 -13.13 -22.96 14.44
CA THR A 122 -14.11 -23.61 13.55
C THR A 122 -14.76 -22.56 12.66
N CYS A 123 -14.71 -22.77 11.36
CA CYS A 123 -15.50 -21.95 10.43
C CYS A 123 -16.95 -22.40 10.49
N VAL A 124 -17.84 -21.53 10.98
CA VAL A 124 -19.30 -21.77 11.02
C VAL A 124 -20.04 -20.97 9.95
N GLY A 125 -19.37 -20.00 9.33
CA GLY A 125 -19.86 -19.24 8.19
C GLY A 125 -19.54 -19.85 6.83
N SER A 126 -19.55 -18.99 5.80
CA SER A 126 -19.17 -19.34 4.44
C SER A 126 -17.67 -19.23 4.22
N LYS A 127 -17.10 -20.13 3.43
CA LYS A 127 -15.71 -20.05 2.95
C LYS A 127 -15.66 -19.36 1.60
N ILE A 128 -14.87 -18.30 1.50
CA ILE A 128 -14.70 -17.50 0.29
C ILE A 128 -13.24 -17.58 -0.14
N LYS A 129 -12.99 -18.07 -1.35
CA LYS A 129 -11.64 -18.08 -1.92
C LYS A 129 -11.15 -16.66 -2.15
N LYS A 130 -9.94 -16.37 -1.70
CA LYS A 130 -9.26 -15.10 -1.92
C LYS A 130 -7.83 -15.34 -2.38
N ARG A 131 -7.36 -14.44 -3.23
CA ARG A 131 -5.99 -14.38 -3.70
C ARG A 131 -5.62 -12.92 -3.94
N PHE A 132 -4.69 -12.39 -3.18
CA PHE A 132 -4.30 -10.98 -3.24
C PHE A 132 -2.88 -10.78 -2.74
N CYS A 133 -2.30 -9.63 -3.08
CA CYS A 133 -1.04 -9.17 -2.53
C CYS A 133 -1.31 -8.15 -1.43
N ILE A 134 -0.62 -8.27 -0.29
CA ILE A 134 -0.68 -7.29 0.80
C ILE A 134 0.73 -6.83 1.17
N ASP A 135 0.87 -5.59 1.60
CA ASP A 135 2.15 -5.05 2.06
C ASP A 135 2.70 -5.86 3.24
N MET A 136 3.99 -6.19 3.20
CA MET A 136 4.68 -6.90 4.29
C MET A 136 4.75 -6.04 5.57
N TYR A 137 4.91 -4.74 5.40
CA TYR A 137 5.06 -3.75 6.46
C TYR A 137 3.98 -2.68 6.37
N SER A 138 3.66 -2.06 7.50
CA SER A 138 2.80 -0.88 7.53
C SER A 138 3.35 0.22 6.63
N TRP A 139 2.46 1.05 6.06
CA TRP A 139 2.84 2.17 5.20
C TRP A 139 3.98 3.00 5.81
N PRO A 140 5.11 3.21 5.09
CA PRO A 140 5.28 3.13 3.63
C PRO A 140 5.73 1.77 3.05
N ASN A 141 5.54 0.66 3.78
CA ASN A 141 5.95 -0.69 3.40
C ASN A 141 7.48 -0.86 3.25
N VAL A 142 8.23 -0.26 4.18
CA VAL A 142 9.70 -0.31 4.17
C VAL A 142 10.18 -0.79 5.54
N LYS A 143 11.04 -1.80 5.56
CA LYS A 143 11.65 -2.32 6.80
C LYS A 143 12.52 -1.24 7.44
N GLY A 144 12.45 -1.10 8.75
CA GLY A 144 13.22 -0.12 9.51
C GLY A 144 12.65 1.30 9.47
N GLU A 145 11.62 1.57 8.66
CA GLU A 145 10.95 2.86 8.65
C GLU A 145 9.84 2.96 9.69
N ARG A 146 9.58 4.19 10.15
CA ARG A 146 8.48 4.48 11.08
C ARG A 146 7.14 4.40 10.34
N PRO A 147 6.19 3.56 10.78
CA PRO A 147 4.84 3.60 10.22
C PRO A 147 4.24 4.99 10.32
N GLU A 148 3.70 5.47 9.21
CA GLU A 148 3.07 6.78 9.17
C GLU A 148 1.72 6.75 9.88
N VAL A 149 1.42 7.80 10.64
CA VAL A 149 0.18 7.94 11.42
C VAL A 149 -0.57 9.20 10.99
N MET A 150 -1.74 9.45 11.59
CA MET A 150 -2.57 10.65 11.32
C MET A 150 -3.09 10.74 9.88
N ASN A 151 -3.20 9.60 9.20
CA ASN A 151 -3.89 9.49 7.93
C ASN A 151 -5.36 9.14 8.15
N ASN A 152 -6.26 9.86 7.47
CA ASN A 152 -7.64 9.41 7.31
C ASN A 152 -7.75 8.37 6.18
N PHE A 153 -8.92 7.75 6.05
CA PHE A 153 -9.13 6.68 5.07
C PHE A 153 -8.92 7.14 3.62
N TYR A 154 -9.38 8.34 3.26
CA TYR A 154 -9.19 8.89 1.91
C TYR A 154 -7.70 9.12 1.58
N GLN A 155 -6.93 9.65 2.53
CA GLN A 155 -5.49 9.82 2.38
C GLN A 155 -4.78 8.48 2.18
N ALA A 156 -5.17 7.45 2.91
CA ALA A 156 -4.64 6.10 2.72
C ALA A 156 -4.95 5.55 1.31
N GLN A 157 -6.19 5.71 0.83
CA GLN A 157 -6.58 5.29 -0.51
C GLN A 157 -5.76 5.98 -1.61
N VAL A 158 -5.60 7.31 -1.51
CA VAL A 158 -4.81 8.09 -2.47
C VAL A 158 -3.34 7.65 -2.46
N LYS A 159 -2.77 7.40 -1.28
CA LYS A 159 -1.38 6.94 -1.15
C LYS A 159 -1.16 5.56 -1.75
N CYS A 160 -2.06 4.61 -1.48
CA CYS A 160 -2.00 3.29 -2.11
C CYS A 160 -2.11 3.43 -3.63
N ALA A 161 -3.07 4.21 -4.14
CA ALA A 161 -3.28 4.43 -5.56
C ALA A 161 -2.06 5.05 -6.27
N ALA A 162 -1.38 5.99 -5.63
CA ALA A 162 -0.17 6.62 -6.15
C ALA A 162 0.99 5.61 -6.36
N MET A 163 0.98 4.49 -5.65
CA MET A 163 1.94 3.38 -5.81
C MET A 163 1.44 2.28 -6.74
N GLY A 164 0.32 2.48 -7.46
CA GLY A 164 -0.32 1.44 -8.27
C GLY A 164 -0.97 0.33 -7.44
N LYS A 165 -1.22 0.57 -6.15
CA LYS A 165 -1.87 -0.36 -5.22
C LYS A 165 -3.30 0.11 -4.91
N ARG A 166 -4.01 -0.64 -4.07
CA ARG A 166 -5.28 -0.22 -3.46
C ARG A 166 -5.27 -0.48 -1.97
N MET A 167 -6.18 0.18 -1.25
CA MET A 167 -6.42 -0.16 0.16
C MET A 167 -6.90 -1.61 0.28
N CYS A 168 -6.42 -2.32 1.29
CA CYS A 168 -6.94 -3.65 1.62
C CYS A 168 -8.40 -3.55 2.07
N THR A 169 -9.17 -4.59 1.76
CA THR A 169 -10.51 -4.76 2.36
C THR A 169 -10.37 -5.36 3.75
N GLU A 170 -11.39 -5.20 4.59
CA GLU A 170 -11.45 -5.82 5.92
C GLU A 170 -11.20 -7.34 5.83
N SER A 171 -11.90 -8.03 4.94
CA SER A 171 -11.76 -9.48 4.77
C SER A 171 -10.38 -9.94 4.31
N GLU A 172 -9.66 -9.10 3.56
CA GLU A 172 -8.27 -9.39 3.16
C GLU A 172 -7.32 -9.20 4.33
N TRP A 173 -7.49 -8.12 5.09
CA TRP A 173 -6.69 -7.84 6.28
C TRP A 173 -6.88 -8.94 7.34
N THR A 174 -8.13 -9.30 7.63
CA THR A 174 -8.47 -10.37 8.58
C THR A 174 -7.86 -11.71 8.14
N MET A 175 -8.05 -12.12 6.89
CA MET A 175 -7.47 -13.37 6.38
C MET A 175 -5.94 -13.39 6.46
N ALA A 176 -5.28 -12.28 6.15
CA ALA A 176 -3.84 -12.16 6.24
C ALA A 176 -3.33 -12.30 7.69
N CYS A 177 -4.06 -11.76 8.67
CA CYS A 177 -3.71 -11.85 10.08
C CYS A 177 -4.01 -13.22 10.70
N GLU A 178 -5.18 -13.78 10.42
CA GLU A 178 -5.62 -15.04 11.03
C GLU A 178 -4.93 -16.27 10.41
N GLY A 179 -4.56 -16.17 9.13
CA GLY A 179 -3.99 -17.26 8.36
C GLY A 179 -4.98 -18.42 8.10
N PRO A 180 -4.51 -19.54 7.53
CA PRO A 180 -5.36 -20.67 7.14
C PRO A 180 -6.03 -21.38 8.33
N GLU A 181 -5.49 -21.21 9.53
CA GLU A 181 -5.99 -21.80 10.77
C GLU A 181 -7.02 -20.91 11.49
N MET A 182 -7.34 -19.73 10.96
CA MET A 182 -8.27 -18.76 11.57
C MET A 182 -7.87 -18.41 13.02
N LYS A 183 -6.59 -18.08 13.25
CA LYS A 183 -6.07 -17.84 14.61
C LYS A 183 -6.63 -16.53 15.21
N PRO A 184 -6.98 -16.51 16.51
CA PRO A 184 -7.46 -15.27 17.17
C PRO A 184 -6.38 -14.19 17.28
N PHE A 185 -5.11 -14.60 17.32
CA PHE A 185 -3.97 -13.71 17.28
C PHE A 185 -3.05 -14.14 16.13
N PRO A 186 -2.37 -13.20 15.44
CA PRO A 186 -1.48 -13.55 14.32
C PRO A 186 -0.37 -14.55 14.66
N TYR A 187 -0.07 -14.70 15.95
CA TYR A 187 0.97 -15.58 16.48
C TYR A 187 0.44 -16.78 17.27
N GLY A 188 -0.87 -17.07 17.26
CA GLY A 188 -1.45 -18.27 17.87
C GLY A 188 -2.73 -18.04 18.69
N TYR A 189 -2.97 -18.91 19.68
CA TYR A 189 -4.20 -18.98 20.47
C TYR A 189 -4.11 -18.37 21.86
N LYS A 190 -2.90 -17.98 22.28
CA LYS A 190 -2.64 -17.36 23.58
C LYS A 190 -2.09 -15.97 23.37
N ARG A 191 -2.71 -14.99 24.00
CA ARG A 191 -2.29 -13.61 23.98
C ARG A 191 -0.92 -13.46 24.62
N ASP A 192 -0.04 -12.73 23.96
CA ASP A 192 1.29 -12.38 24.46
C ASP A 192 1.44 -10.86 24.48
N ALA A 193 1.58 -10.28 25.67
CA ALA A 193 1.72 -8.84 25.85
C ALA A 193 3.06 -8.28 25.37
N THR A 194 4.03 -9.15 25.08
CA THR A 194 5.35 -8.74 24.56
C THR A 194 5.40 -8.69 23.03
N LYS A 195 4.43 -9.31 22.34
CA LYS A 195 4.40 -9.36 20.87
C LYS A 195 3.65 -8.21 20.22
N CYS A 196 2.58 -7.72 20.84
CA CYS A 196 1.82 -6.59 20.32
C CYS A 196 2.24 -5.30 21.04
N ASN A 197 2.60 -4.27 20.27
CA ASN A 197 2.94 -2.94 20.79
C ASN A 197 1.68 -2.15 21.22
N GLY A 198 0.84 -2.74 22.07
CA GLY A 198 -0.47 -2.19 22.47
C GLY A 198 -0.71 -2.13 23.98
N ASP A 199 0.05 -2.87 24.79
CA ASP A 199 -0.13 -2.98 26.25
C ASP A 199 0.51 -1.83 27.03
N HIS A 200 0.39 -0.61 26.51
CA HIS A 200 0.91 0.60 27.13
C HIS A 200 -0.16 1.29 27.97
N LYS A 201 0.25 1.84 29.12
CA LYS A 201 -0.64 2.73 29.88
C LYS A 201 -0.86 4.03 29.09
N TRP A 202 -2.12 4.42 28.99
CA TRP A 202 -2.51 5.72 28.48
C TRP A 202 -1.96 6.83 29.38
N ASP A 203 -1.20 7.76 28.81
CA ASP A 203 -0.55 8.87 29.52
C ASP A 203 -1.09 10.25 29.11
N GLY A 204 -2.01 10.31 28.14
CA GLY A 204 -2.71 11.53 27.75
C GLY A 204 -1.90 12.49 26.87
N PRO A 205 -2.48 13.03 25.79
CA PRO A 205 -1.88 14.11 25.01
C PRO A 205 -2.08 15.48 25.67
N ASP A 206 -1.07 16.34 25.57
CA ASP A 206 -1.23 17.78 25.78
C ASP A 206 -1.90 18.39 24.55
N MET A 207 -3.23 18.53 24.61
CA MET A 207 -4.03 18.99 23.48
C MET A 207 -3.64 20.39 22.98
N SER A 208 -3.09 21.25 23.84
CA SER A 208 -2.61 22.57 23.42
C SER A 208 -1.37 22.48 22.52
N LYS A 209 -0.49 21.51 22.79
CA LYS A 209 0.71 21.23 22.00
C LYS A 209 0.36 20.47 20.72
N VAL A 210 -0.56 19.51 20.80
CA VAL A 210 -1.09 18.79 19.62
C VAL A 210 -1.75 19.76 18.64
N ALA A 211 -2.60 20.69 19.12
CA ALA A 211 -3.22 21.69 18.27
C ALA A 211 -2.21 22.59 17.54
N ARG A 212 -1.05 22.83 18.16
CA ARG A 212 0.07 23.59 17.58
C ARG A 212 1.05 22.73 16.78
N ARG A 213 0.78 21.43 16.63
CA ARG A 213 1.68 20.44 16.00
C ARG A 213 3.10 20.47 16.58
N ASP A 214 3.21 20.60 17.90
CA ASP A 214 4.50 20.62 18.59
C ASP A 214 5.28 19.31 18.30
N PRO A 215 6.51 19.39 17.76
CA PRO A 215 7.23 18.21 17.30
C PRO A 215 7.65 17.27 18.45
N LYS A 216 7.89 17.81 19.65
CA LYS A 216 8.27 17.00 20.81
C LYS A 216 7.09 16.21 21.34
N GLU A 217 5.92 16.84 21.42
CA GLU A 217 4.69 16.18 21.84
C GLU A 217 4.27 15.11 20.84
N LEU A 218 4.30 15.40 19.54
CA LEU A 218 3.96 14.42 18.52
C LEU A 218 4.94 13.23 18.51
N ALA A 219 6.24 13.48 18.70
CA ALA A 219 7.24 12.42 18.82
C ALA A 219 7.01 11.54 20.07
N ARG A 220 6.66 12.16 21.22
CA ARG A 220 6.33 11.45 22.46
C ARG A 220 5.10 10.57 22.30
N LEU A 221 4.07 11.05 21.60
CA LEU A 221 2.79 10.34 21.42
C LEU A 221 2.86 9.18 20.43
N TRP A 222 3.79 9.20 19.47
CA TRP A 222 3.82 8.19 18.41
C TRP A 222 3.94 6.75 18.95
N LYS A 223 4.80 6.52 19.96
CA LYS A 223 5.01 5.23 20.67
C LYS A 223 5.12 3.95 19.83
N GLY A 224 5.21 4.08 18.51
CA GLY A 224 5.41 2.99 17.57
C GLY A 224 6.82 2.42 17.65
N VAL A 225 7.04 1.38 16.86
CA VAL A 225 8.36 0.83 16.59
C VAL A 225 8.58 0.83 15.08
N PRO A 226 9.85 0.91 14.61
CA PRO A 226 10.15 0.75 13.20
C PRO A 226 9.60 -0.58 12.64
N SER A 227 9.21 -0.57 11.37
CA SER A 227 8.63 -1.77 10.75
C SER A 227 9.62 -2.93 10.71
N GLY A 228 9.18 -4.10 11.18
CA GLY A 228 10.01 -5.31 11.19
C GLY A 228 11.07 -5.36 12.29
N SER A 229 10.94 -4.54 13.35
CA SER A 229 11.71 -4.62 14.59
C SER A 229 11.34 -5.81 15.46
#